data_AF-A0A7S2I3S7-F1
#
_entry.id   AF-A0A7S2I3S7-F1
#
_cell.length_a   1.000
_cell.length_b   1.000
_cell.length_c   1.000
_cell.angle_alpha   90.00
_cell.angle_beta   90.00
_cell.angle_gamma   90.00
#
_symmetry.space_group_name_H-M   'P 1'
#
loop_
_entity.id
_entity.type
_entity.pdbx_description
1 polymer ?
#
loop_
_entity_poly.entity_id
_entity_poly.type
_entity_poly.pdbx_seq_one_letter_code
_entity_poly.pdbx_strand_id
1 'polypeptide(L)'
;PEGVDSSTVISGNNFRTLMFIKGKCTSDKSMQMFGIMRQIMLESNLDVQDKVISVLKEDLSNLDRNIPSRGHSFAARRIRAHYTPMGFISERMSGVTSIAEKKAFLKQANDDWPSLHLRLENMRNSMLSGSRDGMILNLSGDQNVLATIQESVVDFLQNQLPAEGNPPPPSLPNFAAIDHPWVVPIRTDMAQYSPVADEGIVVSTQV
;
A
#
# COMPACT_ATOMS: atom_id res chain seq x y z
N PRO A 1 -13.50 -14.85 4.04
CA PRO A 1 -14.94 -14.52 3.95
C PRO A 1 -15.55 -14.45 5.34
N GLU A 2 -16.41 -13.47 5.57
CA GLU A 2 -17.04 -13.25 6.88
C GLU A 2 -17.84 -14.48 7.32
N GLY A 3 -17.67 -14.92 8.57
CA GLY A 3 -18.38 -16.07 9.14
C GLY A 3 -17.89 -17.46 8.72
N VAL A 4 -16.81 -17.57 7.94
CA VAL A 4 -16.23 -18.87 7.56
C VAL A 4 -15.38 -19.44 8.69
N ASP A 5 -15.51 -20.75 8.92
CA ASP A 5 -14.72 -21.46 9.92
C ASP A 5 -13.21 -21.37 9.62
N SER A 6 -12.44 -21.22 10.70
CA SER A 6 -10.98 -21.12 10.70
C SER A 6 -10.26 -22.28 10.01
N SER A 7 -10.90 -23.46 9.90
CA SER A 7 -10.33 -24.63 9.23
C SER A 7 -10.50 -24.63 7.70
N THR A 8 -11.31 -23.73 7.14
CA THR A 8 -11.63 -23.73 5.70
C THR A 8 -10.50 -23.08 4.89
N VAL A 9 -9.99 -23.79 3.87
CA VAL A 9 -9.07 -23.20 2.89
C VAL A 9 -9.85 -22.22 2.00
N ILE A 10 -9.60 -20.92 2.19
CA ILE A 10 -10.29 -19.86 1.46
C ILE A 10 -9.65 -19.62 0.08
N SER A 11 -10.47 -19.29 -0.92
CA SER A 11 -10.00 -18.95 -2.28
C SER A 11 -9.16 -17.66 -2.34
N GLY A 12 -9.23 -16.83 -1.31
CA GLY A 12 -8.52 -15.56 -1.22
C GLY A 12 -9.17 -14.42 -2.02
N ASN A 13 -10.46 -14.52 -2.37
CA ASN A 13 -11.17 -13.48 -3.12
C ASN A 13 -11.62 -12.29 -2.24
N ASN A 14 -11.87 -12.54 -0.95
CA ASN A 14 -12.35 -11.54 -0.02
C ASN A 14 -11.16 -10.99 0.79
N PHE A 15 -10.76 -9.77 0.50
CA PHE A 15 -9.68 -9.09 1.21
C PHE A 15 -9.93 -7.58 1.25
N ARG A 16 -9.28 -6.90 2.19
CA ARG A 16 -9.33 -5.44 2.32
C ARG A 16 -8.00 -4.84 1.87
N THR A 17 -8.07 -3.75 1.12
CA THR A 17 -6.90 -2.99 0.66
C THR A 17 -6.85 -1.67 1.42
N LEU A 18 -5.85 -1.51 2.27
CA LEU A 18 -5.70 -0.34 3.12
C LEU A 18 -4.33 0.29 2.87
N MET A 19 -4.30 1.62 2.77
CA MET A 19 -3.08 2.38 2.92
C MET A 19 -2.94 2.79 4.38
N PHE A 20 -1.77 2.56 4.96
CA PHE A 20 -1.50 2.90 6.35
C PHE A 20 -0.56 4.11 6.42
N ILE A 21 -0.96 5.10 7.21
CA ILE A 21 -0.08 6.16 7.69
C ILE A 21 0.09 5.94 9.18
N LYS A 22 1.33 5.74 9.60
CA LYS A 22 1.67 5.39 10.99
C LYS A 22 2.70 6.37 11.52
N GLY A 23 2.52 6.77 12.77
CA GLY A 23 3.44 7.64 13.48
C GLY A 23 3.42 7.32 14.97
N LYS A 24 4.45 7.79 15.66
CA LYS A 24 4.53 7.79 17.12
C LYS A 24 5.16 9.10 17.56
N CYS A 25 4.68 9.64 18.67
CA CYS A 25 5.17 10.89 19.22
C CYS A 25 5.03 10.88 20.74
N THR A 26 5.69 11.84 21.41
CA THR A 26 5.38 12.17 22.80
C THR A 26 4.02 12.87 22.89
N SER A 27 3.39 12.86 24.07
CA SER A 27 2.02 13.37 24.26
C SER A 27 1.87 14.84 23.85
N ASP A 28 2.88 15.67 24.15
CA ASP A 28 2.94 17.09 23.82
C ASP A 28 3.10 17.39 22.32
N LYS A 29 3.42 16.38 21.50
CA LYS A 29 3.62 16.49 20.04
C LYS A 29 2.50 15.87 19.21
N SER A 30 1.45 15.37 19.85
CA SER A 30 0.30 14.72 19.19
C SER A 30 -0.34 15.58 18.10
N MET A 31 -0.64 16.84 18.41
CA MET A 31 -1.22 17.79 17.45
C MET A 31 -0.27 18.07 16.27
N GLN A 32 1.03 18.21 16.53
CA GLN A 32 2.03 18.40 15.47
C GLN A 32 2.13 17.17 14.56
N MET A 33 2.06 15.96 15.14
CA MET A 33 2.06 14.72 14.37
C MET A 33 0.84 14.64 13.44
N PHE A 34 -0.36 14.97 13.91
CA PHE A 34 -1.57 15.02 13.07
C PHE A 34 -1.43 16.06 11.94
N GLY A 35 -0.84 17.22 12.24
CA GLY A 35 -0.52 18.22 11.21
C GLY A 35 0.42 17.68 10.13
N ILE A 36 1.48 16.97 10.51
CA ILE A 36 2.40 16.33 9.56
C ILE A 36 1.69 15.24 8.75
N MET A 37 0.87 14.40 9.39
CA MET A 37 0.10 13.36 8.68
C MET A 37 -0.83 13.98 7.63
N ARG A 38 -1.51 15.06 7.98
CA ARG A 38 -2.33 15.83 7.05
C ARG A 38 -1.51 16.37 5.88
N GLN A 39 -0.38 17.01 6.15
CA GLN A 39 0.50 17.55 5.11
C GLN A 39 0.97 16.45 4.15
N ILE A 40 1.37 15.29 4.68
CA ILE A 40 1.76 14.13 3.87
C ILE A 40 0.60 13.68 2.97
N MET A 41 -0.62 13.64 3.49
CA MET A 41 -1.79 13.19 2.73
C MET A 41 -2.24 14.19 1.67
N LEU A 42 -2.29 15.48 2.02
CA LEU A 42 -3.03 16.48 1.25
C LEU A 42 -2.13 17.46 0.50
N GLU A 43 -0.91 17.70 0.99
CA GLU A 43 -0.05 18.82 0.56
C GLU A 43 1.32 18.37 0.03
N SER A 44 1.57 17.06 -0.03
CA SER A 44 2.82 16.53 -0.57
C SER A 44 3.05 17.00 -2.01
N ASN A 45 4.20 17.63 -2.28
CA ASN A 45 4.63 17.94 -3.64
C ASN A 45 5.13 16.66 -4.32
N LEU A 46 4.34 16.15 -5.26
CA LEU A 46 4.68 14.97 -6.06
C LEU A 46 5.40 15.33 -7.36
N ASP A 47 5.49 16.61 -7.71
CA ASP A 47 6.18 17.11 -8.90
C ASP A 47 7.68 17.34 -8.64
N VAL A 48 8.35 16.31 -8.12
CA VAL A 48 9.79 16.36 -7.81
C VAL A 48 10.47 15.12 -8.41
N GLN A 49 10.70 15.18 -9.73
CA GLN A 49 11.23 14.07 -10.53
C GLN A 49 12.52 13.46 -9.93
N ASP A 50 13.52 14.29 -9.61
CA ASP A 50 14.79 13.83 -9.07
C ASP A 50 14.64 13.07 -7.75
N LYS A 51 13.68 13.49 -6.91
CA LYS A 51 13.40 12.83 -5.64
C LYS A 51 12.73 11.49 -5.86
N VAL A 52 11.75 11.40 -6.78
CA VAL A 52 11.10 10.13 -7.14
C VAL A 52 12.11 9.14 -7.73
N ILE A 53 12.99 9.60 -8.62
CA ILE A 53 14.09 8.78 -9.17
C ILE A 53 15.00 8.27 -8.04
N SER A 54 15.37 9.14 -7.10
CA SER A 54 16.23 8.76 -5.97
C SER A 54 15.57 7.70 -5.08
N VAL A 55 14.27 7.86 -4.78
CA VAL A 55 13.48 6.89 -4.00
C VAL A 55 13.39 5.54 -4.73
N LEU A 56 13.13 5.54 -6.04
CA LEU A 56 13.07 4.31 -6.84
C LEU A 56 14.43 3.58 -6.89
N LYS A 57 15.53 4.33 -7.01
CA LYS A 57 16.89 3.77 -6.96
C LYS A 57 17.21 3.17 -5.58
N GLU A 58 16.85 3.87 -4.51
CA GLU A 58 17.03 3.38 -3.14
C GLU A 58 16.24 2.09 -2.90
N ASP A 59 14.98 2.04 -3.33
CA ASP A 59 14.13 0.87 -3.19
C ASP A 59 14.63 -0.34 -3.98
N LEU A 60 15.11 -0.14 -5.22
CA LEU A 60 15.79 -1.18 -5.99
C LEU A 60 17.06 -1.68 -5.29
N SER A 61 17.90 -0.77 -4.80
CA SER A 61 19.12 -1.14 -4.05
C SER A 61 18.78 -1.89 -2.75
N ASN A 62 17.69 -1.52 -2.08
CA ASN A 62 17.18 -2.25 -0.92
C ASN A 62 16.76 -3.67 -1.27
N LEU A 63 16.07 -3.89 -2.40
CA LEU A 63 15.72 -5.23 -2.86
C LEU A 63 16.98 -6.05 -3.17
N ASP A 64 17.93 -5.50 -3.93
CA ASP A 64 19.17 -6.18 -4.30
C ASP A 64 19.99 -6.62 -3.07
N ARG A 65 20.02 -5.80 -2.01
CA ARG A 65 20.70 -6.15 -0.74
C ARG A 65 19.94 -7.18 0.10
N ASN A 66 18.61 -7.13 0.08
CA ASN A 66 17.77 -7.98 0.92
C ASN A 66 17.58 -9.39 0.35
N ILE A 67 17.62 -9.56 -0.97
CA ILE A 67 17.39 -10.88 -1.60
C ILE A 67 18.45 -11.92 -1.17
N PRO A 68 19.77 -11.65 -1.24
CA PRO A 68 20.78 -12.60 -0.77
C PRO A 68 20.62 -12.94 0.72
N SER A 69 20.36 -11.94 1.56
CA SER A 69 20.30 -12.11 3.02
C SER A 69 18.99 -12.70 3.53
N ARG A 70 17.89 -12.54 2.78
CA ARG A 70 16.53 -12.95 3.18
C ARG A 70 15.87 -13.83 2.12
N GLY A 71 16.65 -14.60 1.36
CA GLY A 71 16.19 -15.39 0.21
C GLY A 71 15.00 -16.31 0.52
N HIS A 72 14.99 -16.94 1.69
CA HIS A 72 13.87 -17.78 2.14
C HIS A 72 12.53 -17.01 2.21
N SER A 73 12.56 -15.73 2.57
CA SER A 73 11.36 -14.89 2.65
C SER A 73 10.82 -14.53 1.26
N PHE A 74 11.73 -14.27 0.31
CA PHE A 74 11.37 -14.04 -1.09
C PHE A 74 10.84 -15.32 -1.76
N ALA A 75 11.50 -16.46 -1.54
CA ALA A 75 11.03 -17.76 -2.03
C ALA A 75 9.63 -18.10 -1.47
N ALA A 76 9.41 -17.93 -0.17
CA ALA A 76 8.10 -18.18 0.44
C ALA A 76 7.00 -17.25 -0.12
N ARG A 77 7.33 -15.98 -0.40
CA ARG A 77 6.40 -15.03 -1.03
C ARG A 77 6.08 -15.44 -2.46
N ARG A 78 7.10 -15.81 -3.24
CA ARG A 78 6.96 -16.31 -4.61
C ARG A 78 6.07 -17.55 -4.67
N ILE A 79 6.31 -18.53 -3.79
CA ILE A 79 5.48 -19.74 -3.68
C ILE A 79 4.01 -19.36 -3.39
N ARG A 80 3.77 -18.46 -2.42
CA ARG A 80 2.40 -18.01 -2.07
C ARG A 80 1.70 -17.26 -3.20
N ALA A 81 2.44 -16.62 -4.09
CA ALA A 81 1.89 -15.88 -5.22
C ALA A 81 1.14 -16.76 -6.22
N HIS A 82 1.45 -18.07 -6.26
CA HIS A 82 0.76 -19.01 -7.14
C HIS A 82 -0.66 -19.40 -6.66
N TYR A 83 -0.94 -19.23 -5.36
CA TYR A 83 -2.15 -19.81 -4.77
C TYR A 83 -3.28 -18.80 -4.54
N THR A 84 -2.95 -17.53 -4.28
CA THR A 84 -3.96 -16.53 -3.86
C THR A 84 -3.74 -15.16 -4.51
N PRO A 85 -4.82 -14.41 -4.80
CA PRO A 85 -4.71 -13.04 -5.28
C PRO A 85 -3.88 -12.14 -4.36
N MET A 86 -4.05 -12.26 -3.04
CA MET A 86 -3.25 -11.50 -2.07
C MET A 86 -1.77 -11.87 -2.17
N GLY A 87 -1.45 -13.17 -2.22
CA GLY A 87 -0.08 -13.64 -2.39
C GLY A 87 0.58 -13.00 -3.62
N PHE A 88 -0.16 -12.93 -4.73
CA PHE A 88 0.28 -12.30 -5.96
C PHE A 88 0.47 -10.78 -5.84
N ILE A 89 -0.46 -10.07 -5.19
CA ILE A 89 -0.29 -8.64 -4.88
C ILE A 89 0.98 -8.42 -4.06
N SER A 90 1.20 -9.22 -3.01
CA SER A 90 2.39 -9.10 -2.15
C SER A 90 3.69 -9.29 -2.92
N GLU A 91 3.72 -10.25 -3.85
CA GLU A 91 4.83 -10.54 -4.75
C GLU A 91 5.09 -9.39 -5.74
N ARG A 92 4.06 -8.79 -6.32
CA ARG A 92 4.19 -7.61 -7.18
C ARG A 92 4.62 -6.35 -6.43
N MET A 93 4.17 -6.16 -5.19
CA MET A 93 4.54 -4.98 -4.41
C MET A 93 5.97 -5.04 -3.83
N SER A 94 6.40 -6.23 -3.39
CA SER A 94 7.59 -6.37 -2.53
C SER A 94 8.37 -7.67 -2.73
N GLY A 95 8.00 -8.49 -3.70
CA GLY A 95 8.68 -9.73 -4.06
C GLY A 95 9.71 -9.54 -5.16
N VAL A 96 10.14 -10.63 -5.77
CA VAL A 96 11.13 -10.61 -6.86
C VAL A 96 10.52 -10.02 -8.13
N THR A 97 9.23 -10.30 -8.38
CA THR A 97 8.46 -9.76 -9.51
C THR A 97 8.43 -8.23 -9.51
N SER A 98 8.43 -7.63 -8.31
CA SER A 98 8.41 -6.17 -8.14
C SER A 98 9.64 -5.47 -8.74
N ILE A 99 10.78 -6.17 -8.89
CA ILE A 99 12.04 -5.58 -9.40
C ILE A 99 11.86 -5.11 -10.84
N ALA A 100 11.25 -5.93 -11.70
CA ALA A 100 11.02 -5.58 -13.10
C ALA A 100 10.08 -4.37 -13.23
N GLU A 101 9.02 -4.33 -12.41
CA GLU A 101 8.07 -3.21 -12.38
C GLU A 101 8.72 -1.93 -11.88
N LYS A 102 9.52 -2.00 -10.81
CA LYS A 102 10.27 -0.84 -10.27
C LYS A 102 11.31 -0.34 -11.26
N LYS A 103 12.01 -1.22 -11.98
CA LYS A 103 12.90 -0.83 -13.09
C LYS A 103 12.14 -0.14 -14.22
N ALA A 104 10.93 -0.62 -14.55
CA ALA A 104 10.07 0.02 -15.54
C ALA A 104 9.59 1.41 -15.07
N PHE A 105 9.20 1.57 -13.81
CA PHE A 105 8.85 2.88 -13.24
C PHE A 105 10.06 3.82 -13.20
N LEU A 106 11.25 3.31 -12.88
CA LEU A 106 12.48 4.11 -12.93
C LEU A 106 12.77 4.58 -14.36
N LYS A 107 12.63 3.69 -15.36
CA LYS A 107 12.76 4.07 -16.76
C LYS A 107 11.72 5.13 -17.15
N GLN A 108 10.45 4.91 -16.82
CA GLN A 108 9.38 5.87 -17.07
C GLN A 108 9.65 7.22 -16.38
N ALA A 109 10.18 7.22 -15.16
CA ALA A 109 10.53 8.46 -14.47
C ALA A 109 11.61 9.27 -15.20
N ASN A 110 12.51 8.63 -15.95
CA ASN A 110 13.51 9.31 -16.77
C ASN A 110 12.96 9.71 -18.15
N ASP A 111 12.19 8.83 -18.78
CA ASP A 111 11.81 8.96 -20.19
C ASP A 111 10.45 9.66 -20.40
N ASP A 112 9.53 9.56 -19.44
CA ASP A 112 8.15 10.06 -19.52
C ASP A 112 7.62 10.46 -18.12
N TRP A 113 8.23 11.52 -17.58
CA TRP A 113 7.81 12.10 -16.29
C TRP A 113 6.34 12.54 -16.27
N PRO A 114 5.79 13.24 -17.28
CA PRO A 114 4.42 13.72 -17.22
C PRO A 114 3.39 12.60 -16.98
N SER A 115 3.54 11.45 -17.64
CA SER A 115 2.64 10.30 -17.44
C SER A 115 2.78 9.69 -16.05
N LEU A 116 4.01 9.58 -15.52
CA LEU A 116 4.22 9.03 -14.17
C LEU A 116 3.70 10.00 -13.10
N HIS A 117 3.95 11.29 -13.26
CA HIS A 117 3.45 12.33 -12.36
C HIS A 117 1.92 12.33 -12.33
N LEU A 118 1.26 12.30 -13.50
CA LEU A 118 -0.19 12.19 -13.58
C LEU A 118 -0.74 10.94 -12.85
N ARG A 119 -0.01 9.82 -12.93
CA ARG A 119 -0.40 8.60 -12.20
C ARG A 119 -0.30 8.77 -10.68
N LEU A 120 0.75 9.41 -10.17
CA LEU A 120 0.90 9.72 -8.73
C LEU A 120 -0.20 10.68 -8.27
N GLU A 121 -0.50 11.69 -9.08
CA GLU A 121 -1.58 12.64 -8.86
C GLU A 121 -2.96 11.97 -8.82
N ASN A 122 -3.23 11.03 -9.73
CA ASN A 122 -4.47 10.25 -9.72
C ASN A 122 -4.60 9.37 -8.46
N MET A 123 -3.50 8.82 -7.94
CA MET A 123 -3.51 8.09 -6.67
C MET A 123 -3.84 9.03 -5.51
N ARG A 124 -3.24 10.22 -5.44
CA ARG A 124 -3.56 11.23 -4.43
C ARG A 124 -5.01 11.68 -4.54
N ASN A 125 -5.49 11.99 -5.75
CA ASN A 125 -6.85 12.42 -6.01
C ASN A 125 -7.88 11.36 -5.58
N SER A 126 -7.57 10.08 -5.73
CA SER A 126 -8.44 8.99 -5.24
C SER A 126 -8.58 8.97 -3.71
N MET A 127 -7.57 9.48 -2.98
CA MET A 127 -7.65 9.67 -1.52
C MET A 127 -8.39 10.95 -1.15
N LEU A 128 -8.19 12.02 -1.93
CA LEU A 128 -8.82 13.33 -1.70
C LEU A 128 -10.32 13.35 -2.01
N SER A 129 -10.74 12.63 -3.05
CA SER A 129 -12.14 12.51 -3.48
C SER A 129 -12.87 11.34 -2.82
N GLY A 130 -12.15 10.55 -2.01
CA GLY A 130 -12.67 9.37 -1.35
C GLY A 130 -13.69 9.69 -0.26
N SER A 131 -14.50 8.68 0.07
CA SER A 131 -15.37 8.74 1.24
C SER A 131 -14.53 8.70 2.52
N ARG A 132 -15.01 9.35 3.60
CA ARG A 132 -14.52 9.05 4.95
C ARG A 132 -14.95 7.65 5.41
N ASP A 133 -15.92 7.05 4.72
CA ASP A 133 -16.33 5.67 4.92
C ASP A 133 -15.17 4.69 4.65
N GLY A 134 -14.86 3.87 5.64
CA GLY A 134 -13.71 2.96 5.64
C GLY A 134 -12.40 3.54 6.18
N MET A 135 -12.34 4.83 6.54
CA MET A 135 -11.19 5.39 7.27
C MET A 135 -11.17 4.88 8.71
N ILE A 136 -10.02 4.37 9.15
CA ILE A 136 -9.84 3.83 10.50
C ILE A 136 -8.66 4.54 11.15
N LEU A 137 -8.92 5.18 12.29
CA LEU A 137 -7.87 5.67 13.17
C LEU A 137 -7.71 4.72 14.34
N ASN A 138 -6.52 4.12 14.45
CA ASN A 138 -6.15 3.31 15.60
C ASN A 138 -5.16 4.09 16.47
N LEU A 139 -5.47 4.24 17.76
CA LEU A 139 -4.65 4.95 18.74
C LEU A 139 -4.20 3.97 19.83
N SER A 140 -2.95 4.09 20.24
CA SER A 140 -2.37 3.27 21.31
C SER A 140 -1.53 4.16 22.21
N GLY A 141 -1.84 4.18 23.51
CA GLY A 141 -1.16 5.00 24.50
C GLY A 141 -1.82 4.90 25.87
N ASP A 142 -1.22 5.55 26.86
CA ASP A 142 -1.78 5.64 28.22
C ASP A 142 -3.16 6.29 28.22
N GLN A 143 -4.05 5.79 29.08
CA GLN A 143 -5.44 6.25 29.16
C GLN A 143 -5.55 7.78 29.35
N ASN A 144 -4.72 8.36 30.22
CA ASN A 144 -4.72 9.81 30.48
C ASN A 144 -4.29 10.62 29.25
N VAL A 145 -3.31 10.11 28.49
CA VAL A 145 -2.86 10.75 27.25
C VAL A 145 -3.96 10.68 26.20
N LEU A 146 -4.58 9.51 26.02
CA LEU A 146 -5.68 9.33 25.05
C LEU A 146 -6.87 10.23 25.38
N ALA A 147 -7.24 10.36 26.66
CA ALA A 147 -8.29 11.28 27.10
C ALA A 147 -7.93 12.75 26.78
N THR A 148 -6.67 13.13 26.96
CA THR A 148 -6.20 14.51 26.72
C THR A 148 -6.21 14.88 25.24
N ILE A 149 -5.88 13.95 24.34
CA ILE A 149 -5.80 14.22 22.89
C ILE A 149 -7.14 14.04 22.17
N GLN A 150 -8.19 13.62 22.87
CA GLN A 150 -9.48 13.25 22.27
C GLN A 150 -10.06 14.38 21.40
N GLU A 151 -10.03 15.62 21.88
CA GLU A 151 -10.54 16.77 21.12
C GLU A 151 -9.72 17.03 19.85
N SER A 152 -8.39 16.91 19.93
CA SER A 152 -7.50 17.07 18.76
C SER A 152 -7.73 15.96 17.73
N VAL A 153 -8.04 14.75 18.17
CA VAL A 153 -8.39 13.62 17.29
C VAL A 153 -9.71 13.89 16.57
N VAL A 154 -10.73 14.36 17.30
CA VAL A 154 -12.03 14.70 16.71
C VAL A 154 -11.89 15.83 15.69
N ASP A 155 -11.14 16.89 16.03
CA ASP A 155 -10.89 18.00 15.12
C ASP A 155 -10.16 17.54 13.84
N PHE A 156 -9.11 16.71 13.99
CA PHE A 156 -8.39 16.14 12.86
C PHE A 156 -9.33 15.38 11.91
N LEU A 157 -10.18 14.51 12.45
CA LEU A 157 -11.09 13.68 11.66
C LEU A 157 -12.24 14.49 11.03
N GLN A 158 -12.79 15.46 11.76
CA GLN A 158 -14.00 16.17 11.33
C GLN A 158 -13.69 17.38 10.45
N ASN A 159 -12.67 18.16 10.79
CA ASN A 159 -12.43 19.47 10.21
C ASN A 159 -11.21 19.52 9.30
N GLN A 160 -10.18 18.72 9.57
CA GLN A 160 -8.90 18.85 8.87
C GLN A 160 -8.74 17.97 7.63
N LEU A 161 -9.50 16.87 7.55
CA LEU A 161 -9.55 15.98 6.40
C LEU A 161 -10.64 16.42 5.41
N PRO A 162 -10.50 16.14 4.10
CA PRO A 162 -11.55 16.43 3.12
C PRO A 162 -12.90 15.88 3.57
N ALA A 163 -13.95 16.69 3.42
CA ALA A 163 -15.32 16.22 3.59
C ALA A 163 -15.69 15.30 2.43
N GLU A 164 -16.74 14.49 2.60
CA GLU A 164 -17.31 13.73 1.50
C GLU A 164 -17.61 14.67 0.31
N GLY A 165 -17.35 14.20 -0.91
CA GLY A 165 -17.75 14.91 -2.12
C GLY A 165 -19.25 15.23 -2.10
N ASN A 166 -19.70 16.20 -2.90
CA ASN A 166 -21.12 16.47 -3.09
C ASN A 166 -21.51 16.17 -4.56
N PRO A 167 -22.30 15.12 -4.84
CA PRO A 167 -22.93 14.19 -3.90
C PRO A 167 -21.91 13.24 -3.22
N PRO A 168 -22.24 12.68 -2.05
CA PRO A 168 -21.35 11.79 -1.32
C PRO A 168 -21.00 10.57 -2.18
N PRO A 169 -19.71 10.17 -2.21
CA PRO A 169 -19.30 8.96 -2.90
C PRO A 169 -20.01 7.73 -2.31
N PRO A 170 -20.21 6.66 -3.10
CA PRO A 170 -20.82 5.44 -2.60
C PRO A 170 -20.02 4.88 -1.42
N SER A 171 -20.73 4.36 -0.42
CA SER A 171 -20.13 3.67 0.73
C SER A 171 -19.20 2.55 0.30
N LEU A 172 -18.11 2.34 1.03
CA LEU A 172 -17.14 1.29 0.74
C LEU A 172 -17.82 -0.08 0.89
N PRO A 173 -17.87 -0.90 -0.18
CA PRO A 173 -18.46 -2.24 -0.06
C PRO A 173 -17.72 -3.10 0.95
N ASN A 174 -18.45 -3.99 1.65
CA ASN A 174 -17.84 -4.95 2.55
C ASN A 174 -17.13 -6.07 1.78
N PHE A 175 -15.89 -5.83 1.36
CA PHE A 175 -15.05 -6.81 0.67
C PHE A 175 -14.65 -8.03 1.51
N ALA A 176 -15.08 -8.12 2.78
CA ALA A 176 -15.02 -9.36 3.53
C ALA A 176 -16.16 -10.33 3.15
N ALA A 177 -17.29 -9.81 2.66
CA ALA A 177 -18.47 -10.56 2.25
C ALA A 177 -18.59 -10.72 0.73
N ILE A 178 -18.06 -9.78 -0.06
CA ILE A 178 -18.09 -9.83 -1.53
C ILE A 178 -16.70 -9.98 -2.12
N ASP A 179 -16.60 -10.46 -3.36
CA ASP A 179 -15.33 -10.59 -4.07
C ASP A 179 -14.73 -9.21 -4.35
N HIS A 180 -13.42 -9.07 -4.07
CA HIS A 180 -12.74 -7.81 -4.30
C HIS A 180 -12.63 -7.52 -5.81
N PRO A 181 -12.84 -6.28 -6.28
CA PRO A 181 -12.82 -5.94 -7.72
C PRO A 181 -11.49 -6.26 -8.41
N TRP A 182 -10.39 -6.31 -7.65
CA TRP A 182 -9.09 -6.69 -8.19
C TRP A 182 -8.94 -8.20 -8.45
N VAL A 183 -9.84 -9.06 -7.96
CA VAL A 183 -9.69 -10.52 -8.09
C VAL A 183 -9.60 -10.95 -9.55
N VAL A 184 -10.51 -10.47 -10.41
CA VAL A 184 -10.54 -10.83 -11.83
C VAL A 184 -9.24 -10.42 -12.55
N PRO A 185 -8.82 -9.14 -12.54
CA PRO A 185 -7.58 -8.76 -13.22
C PRO A 185 -6.35 -9.44 -12.62
N ILE A 186 -6.29 -9.61 -11.30
CA ILE A 186 -5.18 -10.32 -10.65
C ILE A 186 -5.11 -11.77 -11.11
N ARG A 187 -6.24 -12.48 -11.19
CA ARG A 187 -6.23 -13.88 -11.62
C ARG A 187 -5.84 -14.03 -13.09
N THR A 188 -6.23 -13.07 -13.94
CA THR A 188 -5.75 -13.00 -15.32
C THR A 188 -4.24 -12.83 -15.36
N ASP A 189 -3.69 -11.90 -14.58
CA ASP A 189 -2.23 -11.70 -14.50
C ASP A 189 -1.55 -12.96 -13.94
N MET A 190 -2.06 -13.54 -12.85
CA MET A 190 -1.51 -14.77 -12.24
C MET A 190 -1.37 -15.90 -13.26
N ALA A 191 -2.34 -16.08 -14.17
CA ALA A 191 -2.28 -17.09 -15.22
C ALA A 191 -1.15 -16.86 -16.24
N GLN A 192 -0.67 -15.62 -16.38
CA GLN A 192 0.51 -15.30 -17.21
C GLN A 192 1.83 -15.55 -16.49
N TYR A 193 1.83 -15.51 -15.14
CA TYR A 193 3.02 -15.69 -14.30
C TYR A 193 3.15 -17.09 -13.68
N SER A 194 2.17 -17.99 -13.88
CA SER A 194 2.09 -19.28 -13.18
C SER A 194 1.34 -20.35 -13.97
N PRO A 195 1.76 -21.63 -13.89
CA PRO A 195 2.96 -22.11 -13.19
C PRO A 195 4.22 -22.00 -14.06
N VAL A 196 5.33 -21.56 -13.46
CA VAL A 196 6.67 -21.66 -14.05
C VAL A 196 7.31 -22.92 -13.48
N ALA A 197 7.61 -23.91 -14.32
CA ALA A 197 8.36 -25.07 -13.92
C ALA A 197 9.84 -24.70 -13.72
N ASP A 198 10.51 -25.36 -12.77
CA ASP A 198 11.95 -25.22 -12.52
C ASP A 198 12.40 -23.77 -12.25
N GLU A 199 11.58 -23.01 -11.52
CA GLU A 199 11.89 -21.61 -11.20
C GLU A 199 13.06 -21.49 -10.22
N GLY A 200 14.08 -20.71 -10.62
CA GLY A 200 15.18 -20.30 -9.76
C GLY A 200 15.23 -18.78 -9.64
N ILE A 201 15.43 -18.27 -8.42
CA ILE A 201 15.72 -16.86 -8.20
C ILE A 201 17.22 -16.66 -8.40
N VAL A 202 17.60 -16.03 -9.52
CA VAL A 202 19.00 -15.68 -9.79
C VAL A 202 19.35 -14.45 -8.97
N VAL A 203 20.34 -14.59 -8.09
CA VAL A 203 20.85 -13.51 -7.26
C VAL A 203 22.26 -13.19 -7.71
N SER A 204 22.53 -11.93 -8.02
CA SER A 204 23.90 -11.49 -8.30
C SER A 204 24.68 -11.48 -6.98
N THR A 205 25.50 -12.50 -6.75
CA THR A 205 26.51 -12.44 -5.70
C THR A 205 27.66 -11.61 -6.24
N GLN A 206 27.67 -10.30 -5.96
CA GLN A 206 28.91 -9.54 -6.04
C GLN A 206 29.84 -10.08 -4.94
N VAL A 207 30.64 -11.07 -5.31
CA VAL A 207 31.85 -11.49 -4.58
C VAL A 207 33.02 -10.78 -5.24
#